data_AF-A0A7V3LX35-F1
#
_entry.id   AF-A0A7V3LX35-F1
#
_cell.length_a   1.000
_cell.length_b   1.000
_cell.length_c   1.000
_cell.angle_alpha   90.00
_cell.angle_beta   90.00
_cell.angle_gamma   90.00
#
_symmetry.space_group_name_H-M   'P 1'
#
loop_
_entity.id
_entity.type
_entity.pdbx_description
1 polymer ?
#
loop_
_entity_poly.entity_id
_entity_poly.type
_entity_poly.pdbx_seq_one_letter_code
_entity_poly.pdbx_strand_id
1 'polypeptide(L)'
;MQSPLFYHHLFMSRTYVALDLETTGLNPDKDAIIELGAVRFRDGEIIDRFSQVVNPGRRIPPAIQQMTGITQAEADAAPPLSRVASAFRAFVGDAPVVGHNIGFDISFLRANGLYNYNPLIDTFELALITLPGLSSYKLGRVAERLGVSLENAHRAYDDAEASMWIFEAMRRLLVDEVPAKTLEQIVRMGQLADWSLTIVFEDALRDQARRGLGQRQVQKTALDKGPLFRREQPLQPVEHSQPLDVDALAALLEPGGPFDAYFDLYEYREPQVAMLRAVADAFNRSRHLLIEAGTGTGKSLAYLIPALAWAVNTGQRVVVSSNTINLQDQLYHKDLPDLHHILPFDFKATVMKGRSNYLCPRRLNKLMARPDLTAVEVSVLARILLWLPHTETGDVSELTLVNAGERAVWQRVCSDPHTCSSARCGMDSP
;
A
#
# COMPACT_ATOMS: atom_id res chain seq x y z
N MET A 1 -29.59 -15.69 -39.08
CA MET A 1 -29.11 -14.29 -39.01
C MET A 1 -29.37 -13.77 -37.62
N GLN A 2 -28.34 -13.77 -36.76
CA GLN A 2 -28.44 -13.20 -35.42
C GLN A 2 -28.35 -11.67 -35.53
N SER A 3 -29.21 -10.96 -34.80
CA SER A 3 -29.40 -9.51 -34.83
C SER A 3 -28.10 -8.71 -34.60
N PRO A 4 -27.84 -7.61 -35.34
CA PRO A 4 -26.72 -6.69 -35.10
C PRO A 4 -26.70 -6.06 -33.69
N LEU A 5 -27.83 -6.06 -32.98
CA LEU A 5 -27.95 -5.47 -31.64
C LEU A 5 -27.25 -6.31 -30.55
N PHE A 6 -27.05 -7.61 -30.78
CA PHE A 6 -26.41 -8.48 -29.78
C PHE A 6 -24.91 -8.21 -29.65
N TYR A 7 -24.25 -7.80 -30.74
CA TYR A 7 -22.84 -7.41 -30.72
C TYR A 7 -22.63 -6.01 -30.15
N HIS A 8 -23.60 -5.11 -30.28
CA HIS A 8 -23.45 -3.71 -29.85
C HIS A 8 -23.24 -3.56 -28.32
N HIS A 9 -23.86 -4.43 -27.52
CA HIS A 9 -23.70 -4.43 -26.05
C HIS A 9 -22.39 -5.06 -25.56
N LEU A 10 -21.71 -5.87 -26.38
CA LEU A 10 -20.40 -6.46 -26.05
C LEU A 10 -19.24 -5.45 -26.19
N PHE A 11 -19.45 -4.35 -26.93
CA PHE A 11 -18.40 -3.38 -27.26
C PHE A 11 -18.56 -1.99 -26.64
N MET A 12 -19.66 -1.70 -25.94
CA MET A 12 -19.75 -0.43 -25.21
C MET A 12 -19.02 -0.53 -23.87
N SER A 13 -18.23 0.50 -23.57
CA SER A 13 -17.64 0.75 -22.27
C SER A 13 -18.74 1.02 -21.23
N ARG A 14 -18.46 0.63 -19.99
CA ARG A 14 -19.38 0.80 -18.88
C ARG A 14 -19.43 2.27 -18.48
N THR A 15 -20.63 2.77 -18.22
CA THR A 15 -20.82 4.07 -17.56
C THR A 15 -20.77 3.86 -16.05
N TYR A 16 -20.04 4.74 -15.36
CA TYR A 16 -19.94 4.79 -13.91
C TYR A 16 -20.46 6.13 -13.39
N VAL A 17 -20.73 6.18 -12.09
CA VAL A 17 -21.00 7.43 -11.38
C VAL A 17 -20.04 7.51 -10.20
N ALA A 18 -19.14 8.49 -10.20
CA ALA A 18 -18.39 8.83 -9.00
C ALA A 18 -19.26 9.74 -8.13
N LEU A 19 -19.26 9.52 -6.81
CA LEU A 19 -19.99 10.38 -5.88
C LEU A 19 -19.20 10.59 -4.59
N ASP A 20 -19.51 11.70 -3.93
CA ASP A 20 -19.03 12.08 -2.62
C ASP A 20 -20.08 12.99 -1.95
N LEU A 21 -20.13 12.96 -0.61
CA LEU A 21 -21.08 13.73 0.19
C LEU A 21 -20.38 14.53 1.29
N GLU A 22 -20.86 15.76 1.48
CA GLU A 22 -20.59 16.50 2.70
C GLU A 22 -21.74 16.37 3.69
N THR A 23 -21.42 16.27 4.98
CA THR A 23 -22.39 15.98 6.05
C THR A 23 -22.17 16.83 7.29
N THR A 24 -23.19 16.98 8.14
CA THR A 24 -23.04 17.72 9.42
C THR A 24 -22.22 16.98 10.47
N GLY A 25 -21.86 15.72 10.24
CA GLY A 25 -21.17 14.84 11.18
C GLY A 25 -21.12 13.40 10.65
N LEU A 26 -20.61 12.47 11.45
CA LEU A 26 -20.23 11.14 10.97
C LEU A 26 -21.32 10.06 11.11
N ASN A 27 -22.46 10.36 11.74
CA ASN A 27 -23.46 9.36 12.07
C ASN A 27 -24.70 9.51 11.18
N PRO A 28 -25.00 8.56 10.28
CA PRO A 28 -26.12 8.68 9.34
C PRO A 28 -27.52 8.71 10.00
N ASP A 29 -27.66 8.23 11.24
CA ASP A 29 -28.92 8.28 11.99
C ASP A 29 -29.13 9.62 12.70
N LYS A 30 -28.04 10.34 12.99
CA LYS A 30 -28.06 11.57 13.80
C LYS A 30 -27.72 12.82 13.02
N ASP A 31 -26.93 12.71 11.97
CA ASP A 31 -26.41 13.80 11.14
C ASP A 31 -27.18 13.88 9.82
N ALA A 32 -26.95 14.95 9.05
CA ALA A 32 -27.64 15.20 7.79
C ALA A 32 -26.65 15.52 6.67
N ILE A 33 -27.06 15.19 5.43
CA ILE A 33 -26.35 15.57 4.20
C ILE A 33 -26.48 17.09 4.00
N ILE A 34 -25.36 17.74 3.66
CA ILE A 34 -25.30 19.18 3.33
C ILE A 34 -24.85 19.45 1.89
N GLU A 35 -24.20 18.50 1.22
CA GLU A 35 -23.88 18.60 -0.21
C GLU A 35 -23.92 17.22 -0.87
N LEU A 36 -24.37 17.19 -2.13
CA LEU A 36 -24.33 16.03 -3.01
C LEU A 36 -23.43 16.37 -4.20
N GLY A 37 -22.32 15.66 -4.36
CA GLY A 37 -21.45 15.74 -5.53
C GLY A 37 -21.47 14.42 -6.30
N ALA A 38 -21.65 14.48 -7.62
CA ALA A 38 -21.50 13.30 -8.46
C ALA A 38 -21.08 13.63 -9.89
N VAL A 39 -20.31 12.72 -10.48
CA VAL A 39 -19.81 12.79 -11.86
C VAL A 39 -20.19 11.51 -12.57
N ARG A 40 -20.94 11.61 -13.66
CA ARG A 40 -21.24 10.47 -14.54
C ARG A 40 -20.22 10.43 -15.66
N PHE A 41 -19.57 9.30 -15.87
CA PHE A 41 -18.46 9.21 -16.82
C PHE A 41 -18.37 7.85 -17.52
N ARG A 42 -17.64 7.83 -18.63
CA ARG A 42 -17.35 6.64 -19.44
C ARG A 42 -16.07 6.89 -20.23
N ASP A 43 -15.19 5.90 -20.31
CA ASP A 43 -13.91 5.98 -21.06
C ASP A 43 -13.02 7.20 -20.72
N GLY A 44 -13.02 7.61 -19.44
CA GLY A 44 -12.28 8.79 -19.01
C GLY A 44 -12.85 10.11 -19.50
N GLU A 45 -14.09 10.14 -20.00
CA GLU A 45 -14.82 11.35 -20.35
C GLU A 45 -15.99 11.57 -19.39
N ILE A 46 -16.14 12.81 -18.92
CA ILE A 46 -17.29 13.25 -18.11
C ILE A 46 -18.49 13.44 -19.04
N ILE A 47 -19.55 12.66 -18.80
CA ILE A 47 -20.81 12.72 -19.55
C ILE A 47 -21.76 13.73 -18.92
N ASP A 48 -21.82 13.76 -17.58
CA ASP A 48 -22.77 14.59 -16.85
C ASP A 48 -22.25 14.92 -15.44
N ARG A 49 -22.73 16.01 -14.85
CA ARG A 49 -22.29 16.54 -13.56
C ARG A 49 -23.49 16.84 -12.67
N PHE A 50 -23.37 16.51 -11.38
CA PHE A 50 -24.34 16.85 -10.35
C PHE A 50 -23.63 17.49 -9.17
N SER A 51 -24.04 18.70 -8.81
CA SER A 51 -23.54 19.40 -7.62
C SER A 51 -24.70 20.15 -6.99
N GLN A 52 -25.01 19.87 -5.73
CA GLN A 52 -26.12 20.48 -5.03
C GLN A 52 -25.85 20.57 -3.53
N VAL A 53 -25.74 21.80 -3.01
CA VAL A 53 -25.87 22.07 -1.57
C VAL A 53 -27.31 21.78 -1.15
N VAL A 54 -27.49 21.21 0.03
CA VAL A 54 -28.78 20.77 0.56
C VAL A 54 -29.02 21.42 1.91
N ASN A 55 -30.25 21.86 2.15
CA ASN A 55 -30.66 22.34 3.46
C ASN A 55 -30.84 21.16 4.43
N PRO A 56 -30.02 21.03 5.49
CA PRO A 56 -30.08 19.91 6.42
C PRO A 56 -31.16 20.08 7.50
N GLY A 57 -31.90 21.19 7.49
CA GLY A 57 -32.92 21.55 8.48
C GLY A 57 -32.37 21.78 9.88
N ARG A 58 -31.06 22.05 10.01
CA ARG A 58 -30.34 22.16 11.28
C ARG A 58 -29.09 23.01 11.16
N ARG A 59 -28.50 23.33 12.31
CA ARG A 59 -27.23 24.04 12.38
C ARG A 59 -26.06 23.14 11.94
N ILE A 60 -25.22 23.64 11.05
CA ILE A 60 -23.96 23.02 10.65
C ILE A 60 -22.88 23.39 11.68
N PRO A 61 -22.17 22.41 12.27
CA PRO A 61 -21.08 22.70 13.22
C PRO A 61 -20.00 23.61 12.59
N PRO A 62 -19.43 24.59 13.34
CA PRO A 62 -18.43 25.50 12.79
C PRO A 62 -17.22 24.80 12.16
N ALA A 63 -16.77 23.68 12.73
CA ALA A 63 -15.66 22.89 12.18
C ALA A 63 -15.98 22.33 10.78
N ILE A 64 -17.23 21.90 10.53
CA ILE A 64 -17.67 21.42 9.22
C ILE A 64 -17.79 22.57 8.22
N GLN A 65 -18.30 23.74 8.63
CA GLN A 65 -18.33 24.93 7.76
C GLN A 65 -16.91 25.37 7.36
N GLN A 66 -15.95 25.29 8.30
CA GLN A 66 -14.55 25.62 8.02
C GLN A 66 -13.91 24.59 7.08
N MET A 67 -14.23 23.31 7.25
CA MET A 67 -13.69 22.22 6.43
C MET A 67 -14.23 22.27 5.00
N THR A 68 -15.55 22.42 4.85
CA THR A 68 -16.25 22.31 3.56
C THR A 68 -16.41 23.64 2.83
N GLY A 69 -16.27 24.76 3.53
CA GLY A 69 -16.59 26.10 3.02
C GLY A 69 -18.08 26.41 2.91
N ILE A 70 -18.98 25.45 3.16
CA ILE A 70 -20.43 25.64 3.08
C ILE A 70 -20.90 26.43 4.31
N THR A 71 -21.41 27.63 4.08
CA THR A 71 -21.90 28.47 5.17
C THR A 71 -23.31 28.07 5.60
N GLN A 72 -23.69 28.37 6.85
CA GLN A 72 -25.07 28.16 7.31
C GLN A 72 -26.08 28.89 6.41
N ALA A 73 -25.78 30.12 5.98
CA ALA A 73 -26.68 30.92 5.16
C ALA A 73 -26.89 30.31 3.76
N GLU A 74 -25.84 29.74 3.17
CA GLU A 74 -25.90 29.02 1.91
C GLU A 74 -26.75 27.75 2.03
N ALA A 75 -26.52 26.95 3.07
CA ALA A 75 -27.30 25.74 3.34
C ALA A 75 -28.77 26.05 3.65
N ASP A 76 -29.07 27.11 4.41
CA ASP A 76 -30.44 27.50 4.72
C ASP A 76 -31.21 27.95 3.47
N ALA A 77 -30.53 28.58 2.51
CA ALA A 77 -31.10 29.00 1.22
C ALA A 77 -31.28 27.85 0.22
N ALA A 78 -30.61 26.71 0.43
CA ALA A 78 -30.65 25.56 -0.45
C ALA A 78 -31.99 24.78 -0.36
N PRO A 79 -32.35 23.98 -1.38
CA PRO A 79 -33.49 23.09 -1.29
C PRO A 79 -33.25 21.98 -0.24
N PRO A 80 -34.29 21.51 0.47
CA PRO A 80 -34.17 20.35 1.34
C PRO A 80 -33.96 19.07 0.51
N LEU A 81 -33.35 18.04 1.12
CA LEU A 81 -32.99 16.79 0.46
C LEU A 81 -34.18 16.15 -0.28
N SER A 82 -35.39 16.25 0.29
CA SER A 82 -36.61 15.69 -0.30
C SER A 82 -36.97 16.28 -1.67
N ARG A 83 -36.55 17.52 -1.98
CA ARG A 83 -36.75 18.14 -3.30
C ARG A 83 -35.67 17.75 -4.31
N VAL A 84 -34.49 17.38 -3.84
CA VAL A 84 -33.33 17.01 -4.67
C VAL A 84 -33.29 15.51 -4.96
N ALA A 85 -33.83 14.70 -4.04
CA ALA A 85 -33.79 13.24 -4.04
C ALA A 85 -34.13 12.58 -5.39
N SER A 86 -35.22 13.00 -6.04
CA SER A 86 -35.65 12.40 -7.31
C SER A 86 -34.67 12.67 -8.45
N ALA A 87 -34.12 13.89 -8.52
CA ALA A 87 -33.15 14.25 -9.55
C ALA A 87 -31.83 13.51 -9.33
N PHE A 88 -31.37 13.42 -8.08
CA PHE A 88 -30.17 12.67 -7.73
C PHE A 88 -30.29 11.18 -8.04
N ARG A 89 -31.40 10.53 -7.69
CA ARG A 89 -31.63 9.11 -8.05
C ARG A 89 -31.64 8.88 -9.55
N ALA A 90 -32.26 9.78 -10.33
CA ALA A 90 -32.25 9.70 -11.79
C ALA A 90 -30.84 9.90 -12.37
N PHE A 91 -30.02 10.75 -11.74
CA PHE A 91 -28.62 10.96 -12.09
C PHE A 91 -27.73 9.75 -11.77
N VAL A 92 -27.94 9.07 -10.65
CA VAL A 92 -27.18 7.85 -10.33
C VAL A 92 -27.65 6.67 -11.21
N GLY A 93 -28.96 6.49 -11.33
CA GLY A 93 -29.56 5.37 -12.06
C GLY A 93 -29.08 4.02 -11.53
N ASP A 94 -28.80 3.09 -12.44
CA ASP A 94 -28.30 1.73 -12.12
C ASP A 94 -26.78 1.60 -12.33
N ALA A 95 -26.07 2.71 -12.58
CA ALA A 95 -24.64 2.68 -12.83
C ALA A 95 -23.88 2.23 -11.57
N PRO A 96 -22.74 1.52 -11.69
CA PRO A 96 -21.87 1.29 -10.55
C PRO A 96 -21.38 2.62 -9.98
N VAL A 97 -21.34 2.67 -8.65
CA VAL A 97 -20.96 3.85 -7.89
C VAL A 97 -19.50 3.73 -7.48
N VAL A 98 -18.73 4.75 -7.84
CA VAL A 98 -17.32 4.92 -7.48
C VAL A 98 -17.22 5.97 -6.38
N GLY A 99 -16.38 5.76 -5.38
CA GLY A 99 -16.04 6.80 -4.42
C GLY A 99 -14.87 6.37 -3.54
N HIS A 100 -14.39 7.24 -2.68
CA HIS A 100 -13.26 6.96 -1.82
C HIS A 100 -13.72 6.72 -0.38
N ASN A 101 -13.52 5.52 0.16
CA ASN A 101 -14.18 5.10 1.40
C ASN A 101 -15.72 5.20 1.31
N ILE A 102 -16.24 4.84 0.13
CA ILE A 102 -17.64 5.04 -0.31
C ILE A 102 -18.69 4.43 0.62
N GLY A 103 -18.30 3.48 1.47
CA GLY A 103 -19.19 2.93 2.51
C GLY A 103 -19.80 3.99 3.43
N PHE A 104 -19.07 5.09 3.69
CA PHE A 104 -19.55 6.23 4.45
C PHE A 104 -20.73 6.92 3.77
N ASP A 105 -20.55 7.38 2.53
CA ASP A 105 -21.56 8.08 1.73
C ASP A 105 -22.81 7.24 1.53
N ILE A 106 -22.61 5.97 1.19
CA ILE A 106 -23.71 5.02 0.98
C ILE A 106 -24.51 4.80 2.26
N SER A 107 -23.90 4.88 3.44
CA SER A 107 -24.64 4.78 4.70
C SER A 107 -25.64 5.93 4.88
N PHE A 108 -25.25 7.17 4.53
CA PHE A 108 -26.13 8.34 4.52
C PHE A 108 -27.20 8.26 3.43
N LEU A 109 -26.83 7.82 2.22
CA LEU A 109 -27.82 7.63 1.15
C LEU A 109 -28.85 6.56 1.52
N ARG A 110 -28.44 5.44 2.13
CA ARG A 110 -29.35 4.38 2.60
C ARG A 110 -30.29 4.87 3.68
N ALA A 111 -29.80 5.61 4.68
CA ALA A 111 -30.62 6.19 5.74
C ALA A 111 -31.72 7.13 5.19
N ASN A 112 -31.45 7.78 4.05
CA ASN A 112 -32.40 8.67 3.37
C ASN A 112 -33.16 7.98 2.21
N GLY A 113 -33.03 6.66 2.06
CA GLY A 113 -33.68 5.87 1.03
C GLY A 113 -33.22 6.15 -0.41
N LEU A 114 -32.07 6.83 -0.60
CA LEU A 114 -31.56 7.28 -1.90
C LEU A 114 -30.66 6.29 -2.64
N TYR A 115 -30.43 5.10 -2.08
CA TYR A 115 -29.52 4.10 -2.65
C TYR A 115 -30.28 2.86 -3.14
N ASN A 116 -30.01 2.44 -4.38
CA ASN A 116 -30.75 1.38 -5.08
C ASN A 116 -29.88 0.12 -5.33
N TYR A 117 -29.01 -0.25 -4.38
CA TYR A 117 -28.16 -1.45 -4.48
C TYR A 117 -27.21 -1.47 -5.69
N ASN A 118 -26.78 -0.29 -6.14
CA ASN A 118 -25.76 -0.16 -7.18
C ASN A 118 -24.46 -0.89 -6.78
N PRO A 119 -23.77 -1.56 -7.71
CA PRO A 119 -22.44 -2.11 -7.42
C PRO A 119 -21.51 -1.00 -6.90
N LEU A 120 -20.79 -1.27 -5.80
CA LEU A 120 -19.93 -0.30 -5.14
C LEU A 120 -18.47 -0.54 -5.48
N ILE A 121 -17.79 0.52 -5.88
CA ILE A 121 -16.37 0.54 -6.20
C ILE A 121 -15.70 1.52 -5.25
N ASP A 122 -15.03 0.98 -4.24
CA ASP A 122 -14.25 1.77 -3.31
C ASP A 122 -12.83 1.99 -3.86
N THR A 123 -12.50 3.23 -4.19
CA THR A 123 -11.17 3.60 -4.69
C THR A 123 -10.09 3.48 -3.61
N PHE A 124 -10.46 3.53 -2.32
CA PHE A 124 -9.53 3.23 -1.22
C PHE A 124 -9.09 1.77 -1.26
N GLU A 125 -10.04 0.84 -1.39
CA GLU A 125 -9.74 -0.59 -1.50
C GLU A 125 -8.98 -0.90 -2.80
N LEU A 126 -9.38 -0.29 -3.92
CA LEU A 126 -8.69 -0.45 -5.20
C LEU A 126 -7.24 0.07 -5.13
N ALA A 127 -7.00 1.21 -4.46
CA ALA A 127 -5.66 1.75 -4.26
C ALA A 127 -4.77 0.82 -3.43
N LEU A 128 -5.30 0.16 -2.40
CA LEU A 128 -4.56 -0.86 -1.64
C LEU A 128 -4.08 -2.03 -2.50
N ILE A 129 -4.75 -2.28 -3.64
CA ILE A 129 -4.42 -3.35 -4.58
C ILE A 129 -3.45 -2.87 -5.66
N THR A 130 -3.69 -1.69 -6.25
CA THR A 130 -2.92 -1.21 -7.41
C THR A 130 -1.70 -0.37 -7.01
N LEU A 131 -1.66 0.18 -5.79
CA LEU A 131 -0.59 1.06 -5.31
C LEU A 131 -0.04 0.56 -3.96
N PRO A 132 0.52 -0.66 -3.89
CA PRO A 132 1.05 -1.20 -2.63
C PRO A 132 2.17 -0.31 -2.06
N GLY A 133 2.26 -0.26 -0.73
CA GLY A 133 3.35 0.42 -0.02
C GLY A 133 3.19 1.93 0.18
N LEU A 134 2.04 2.54 -0.13
CA LEU A 134 1.82 3.96 0.20
C LEU A 134 1.79 4.20 1.71
N SER A 135 2.40 5.31 2.14
CA SER A 135 2.41 5.75 3.54
C SER A 135 1.03 6.15 4.06
N SER A 136 0.13 6.56 3.16
CA SER A 136 -1.26 6.88 3.45
C SER A 136 -2.09 6.65 2.19
N TYR A 137 -3.32 6.17 2.37
CA TYR A 137 -4.29 5.95 1.31
C TYR A 137 -5.45 6.94 1.38
N LYS A 138 -5.31 8.07 2.08
CA LYS A 138 -6.28 9.17 2.01
C LYS A 138 -6.35 9.70 0.58
N LEU A 139 -7.54 10.18 0.16
CA LEU A 139 -7.82 10.68 -1.19
C LEU A 139 -6.69 11.56 -1.75
N GLY A 140 -6.31 12.63 -1.02
CA GLY A 140 -5.25 13.55 -1.46
C GLY A 140 -3.89 12.89 -1.67
N ARG A 141 -3.51 11.89 -0.87
CA ARG A 141 -2.21 11.18 -1.05
C ARG A 141 -2.25 10.25 -2.26
N VAL A 142 -3.38 9.61 -2.51
CA VAL A 142 -3.59 8.78 -3.71
C VAL A 142 -3.63 9.67 -4.96
N ALA A 143 -4.30 10.82 -4.89
CA ALA A 143 -4.35 11.82 -5.96
C ALA A 143 -2.94 12.29 -6.34
N GLU A 144 -2.15 12.73 -5.35
CA GLU A 144 -0.77 13.16 -5.52
C GLU A 144 0.09 12.06 -6.19
N ARG A 145 -0.01 10.81 -5.71
CA ARG A 145 0.73 9.68 -6.28
C ARG A 145 0.41 9.45 -7.76
N LEU A 146 -0.85 9.65 -8.15
CA LEU A 146 -1.34 9.43 -9.51
C LEU A 146 -1.28 10.68 -10.39
N GLY A 147 -0.82 11.82 -9.87
CA GLY A 147 -0.80 13.09 -10.59
C GLY A 147 -2.19 13.69 -10.87
N VAL A 148 -3.19 13.36 -10.05
CA VAL A 148 -4.55 13.90 -10.13
C VAL A 148 -4.64 15.19 -9.31
N SER A 149 -5.18 16.25 -9.90
CA SER A 149 -5.37 17.53 -9.21
C SER A 149 -6.53 17.46 -8.21
N LEU A 150 -6.36 18.10 -7.05
CA LEU A 150 -7.37 18.25 -6.01
C LEU A 150 -7.33 19.70 -5.48
N GLU A 151 -7.92 20.62 -6.24
CA GLU A 151 -7.79 22.07 -5.97
C GLU A 151 -8.67 22.54 -4.80
N ASN A 152 -9.89 22.01 -4.67
CA ASN A 152 -10.84 22.33 -3.61
C ASN A 152 -11.21 21.07 -2.81
N ALA A 153 -10.28 20.55 -2.02
CA ALA A 153 -10.58 19.43 -1.13
C ALA A 153 -11.76 19.78 -0.20
N HIS A 154 -12.61 18.79 0.11
CA HIS A 154 -13.81 18.94 0.95
C HIS A 154 -14.96 19.73 0.30
N ARG A 155 -15.00 19.70 -1.03
CA ARG A 155 -16.20 20.00 -1.82
C ARG A 155 -16.66 18.72 -2.49
N ALA A 156 -17.91 18.34 -2.26
CA ALA A 156 -18.40 17.03 -2.67
C ALA A 156 -18.24 16.79 -4.18
N TYR A 157 -18.46 17.80 -5.02
CA TYR A 157 -18.26 17.64 -6.47
C TYR A 157 -16.79 17.43 -6.84
N ASP A 158 -15.89 18.21 -6.25
CA ASP A 158 -14.46 18.18 -6.58
C ASP A 158 -13.82 16.87 -6.09
N ASP A 159 -14.22 16.38 -4.91
CA ASP A 159 -13.78 15.09 -4.35
C ASP A 159 -14.34 13.89 -5.16
N ALA A 160 -15.58 13.99 -5.68
CA ALA A 160 -16.15 13.01 -6.59
C ALA A 160 -15.41 12.99 -7.95
N GLU A 161 -15.08 14.15 -8.51
CA GLU A 161 -14.31 14.25 -9.76
C GLU A 161 -12.89 13.70 -9.58
N ALA A 162 -12.22 14.02 -8.47
CA ALA A 162 -10.92 13.44 -8.15
C ALA A 162 -11.00 11.92 -8.00
N SER A 163 -12.04 11.39 -7.34
CA SER A 163 -12.30 9.95 -7.21
C SER A 163 -12.49 9.27 -8.57
N MET A 164 -13.18 9.91 -9.51
CA MET A 164 -13.27 9.43 -10.90
C MET A 164 -11.88 9.33 -11.54
N TRP A 165 -11.07 10.39 -11.47
CA TRP A 165 -9.76 10.40 -12.14
C TRP A 165 -8.78 9.40 -11.51
N ILE A 166 -8.81 9.26 -10.19
CA ILE A 166 -8.07 8.23 -9.45
C ILE A 166 -8.49 6.84 -9.91
N PHE A 167 -9.80 6.58 -9.98
CA PHE A 167 -10.33 5.31 -10.48
C PHE A 167 -9.84 5.03 -11.91
N GLU A 168 -9.96 5.99 -12.83
CA GLU A 168 -9.55 5.82 -14.22
C GLU A 168 -8.04 5.59 -14.34
N ALA A 169 -7.22 6.27 -13.54
CA ALA A 169 -5.78 6.04 -13.50
C ALA A 169 -5.42 4.63 -13.00
N MET A 170 -6.04 4.16 -11.91
CA MET A 170 -5.81 2.79 -11.42
C MET A 170 -6.33 1.73 -12.40
N ARG A 171 -7.45 1.99 -13.07
CA ARG A 171 -7.98 1.11 -14.12
C ARG A 171 -7.02 1.02 -15.31
N ARG A 172 -6.36 2.12 -15.70
CA ARG A 172 -5.30 2.10 -16.73
C ARG A 172 -4.10 1.26 -16.28
N LEU A 173 -3.63 1.40 -15.04
CA LEU A 173 -2.58 0.53 -14.49
C LEU A 173 -2.95 -0.96 -14.60
N LEU A 174 -4.19 -1.32 -14.27
CA LEU A 174 -4.67 -2.71 -14.43
C LEU A 174 -4.60 -3.17 -15.89
N VAL A 175 -5.00 -2.32 -16.85
CA VAL A 175 -5.01 -2.65 -18.27
C VAL A 175 -3.59 -2.72 -18.84
N ASP A 176 -2.69 -1.83 -18.42
CA ASP A 176 -1.37 -1.65 -19.03
C ASP A 176 -0.31 -2.57 -18.41
N GLU A 177 -0.37 -2.81 -17.11
CA GLU A 177 0.71 -3.45 -16.36
C GLU A 177 0.38 -4.87 -15.88
N VAL A 178 -0.91 -5.19 -15.68
CA VAL A 178 -1.31 -6.48 -15.10
C VAL A 178 -1.56 -7.53 -16.19
N PRO A 179 -0.89 -8.70 -16.16
CA PRO A 179 -1.12 -9.76 -17.14
C PRO A 179 -2.57 -10.26 -17.15
N ALA A 180 -3.11 -10.53 -18.35
CA ALA A 180 -4.49 -11.00 -18.54
C ALA A 180 -4.84 -12.23 -17.68
N LYS A 181 -3.91 -13.19 -17.55
CA LYS A 181 -4.10 -14.38 -16.69
C LYS A 181 -4.26 -14.03 -15.21
N THR A 182 -3.57 -13.00 -14.73
CA THR A 182 -3.71 -12.52 -13.36
C THR A 182 -5.08 -11.88 -13.16
N LEU A 183 -5.54 -11.07 -14.13
CA LEU A 183 -6.89 -10.50 -14.13
C LEU A 183 -7.95 -11.61 -14.15
N GLU A 184 -7.86 -12.57 -15.07
CA GLU A 184 -8.77 -13.74 -15.16
C GLU A 184 -8.87 -14.50 -13.84
N GLN A 185 -7.74 -14.70 -13.16
CA GLN A 185 -7.70 -15.38 -11.87
C GLN A 185 -8.40 -14.57 -10.77
N ILE A 186 -8.16 -13.25 -10.71
CA ILE A 186 -8.83 -12.35 -9.76
C ILE A 186 -10.34 -12.32 -10.03
N VAL A 187 -10.75 -12.19 -11.30
CA VAL A 187 -12.15 -12.22 -11.73
C VAL A 187 -12.83 -13.50 -11.28
N ARG A 188 -12.21 -14.66 -11.55
CA ARG A 188 -12.75 -15.97 -11.13
C ARG A 188 -12.95 -16.05 -9.62
N MET A 189 -11.98 -15.62 -8.83
CA MET A 189 -12.09 -15.63 -7.36
C MET A 189 -13.18 -14.66 -6.89
N GLY A 190 -13.21 -13.45 -7.48
CA GLY A 190 -14.16 -12.40 -7.14
C GLY A 190 -15.62 -12.77 -7.42
N GLN A 191 -15.89 -13.40 -8.56
CA GLN A 191 -17.23 -13.90 -8.92
C GLN A 191 -17.74 -14.95 -7.93
N LEU A 192 -16.88 -15.87 -7.48
CA LEU A 192 -17.24 -16.90 -6.50
C LEU A 192 -17.52 -16.31 -5.11
N ALA A 193 -16.87 -15.19 -4.79
CA ALA A 193 -16.94 -14.54 -3.49
C ALA A 193 -17.94 -13.38 -3.41
N ASP A 194 -18.64 -13.07 -4.51
CA ASP A 194 -19.49 -11.88 -4.68
C ASP A 194 -18.77 -10.58 -4.26
N TRP A 195 -17.50 -10.45 -4.66
CA TRP A 195 -16.68 -9.30 -4.30
C TRP A 195 -16.97 -8.11 -5.21
N SER A 196 -17.30 -6.95 -4.65
CA SER A 196 -17.82 -5.81 -5.41
C SER A 196 -16.85 -5.26 -6.45
N LEU A 197 -15.54 -5.26 -6.18
CA LEU A 197 -14.52 -4.78 -7.13
C LEU A 197 -14.29 -5.71 -8.32
N THR A 198 -14.86 -6.92 -8.34
CA THR A 198 -14.76 -7.87 -9.48
C THR A 198 -15.07 -7.19 -10.80
N ILE A 199 -16.09 -6.31 -10.82
CA ILE A 199 -16.51 -5.52 -11.97
C ILE A 199 -15.35 -4.71 -12.61
N VAL A 200 -14.44 -4.18 -11.80
CA VAL A 200 -13.30 -3.37 -12.28
C VAL A 200 -12.31 -4.24 -13.04
N PHE A 201 -12.03 -5.45 -12.52
CA PHE A 201 -11.12 -6.40 -13.16
C PHE A 201 -11.75 -7.02 -14.42
N GLU A 202 -13.06 -7.25 -14.43
CA GLU A 202 -13.79 -7.67 -15.64
C GLU A 202 -13.71 -6.62 -16.74
N ASP A 203 -13.92 -5.35 -16.37
CA ASP A 203 -13.87 -4.24 -17.32
C ASP A 203 -12.42 -4.02 -17.82
N ALA A 204 -11.41 -4.15 -16.96
CA ALA A 204 -9.99 -4.12 -17.37
C ALA A 204 -9.64 -5.26 -18.34
N LEU A 205 -10.08 -6.50 -18.07
CA LEU A 205 -9.88 -7.65 -18.95
C LEU A 205 -10.56 -7.44 -20.31
N ARG A 206 -11.78 -6.88 -20.32
CA ARG A 206 -12.50 -6.54 -21.55
C ARG A 206 -11.74 -5.51 -22.37
N ASP A 207 -11.17 -4.50 -21.73
CA ASP A 207 -10.42 -3.45 -22.40
C ASP A 207 -9.05 -3.93 -22.91
N GLN A 208 -8.37 -4.83 -22.20
CA GLN A 208 -7.21 -5.55 -22.75
C GLN A 208 -7.59 -6.33 -24.01
N ALA A 209 -8.71 -7.04 -24.01
CA ALA A 209 -9.19 -7.77 -25.18
C ALA A 209 -9.53 -6.85 -26.36
N ARG A 210 -10.11 -5.67 -26.10
CA ARG A 210 -10.40 -4.64 -27.12
C ARG A 210 -9.13 -4.08 -27.76
N ARG A 211 -8.11 -3.78 -26.96
CA ARG A 211 -6.78 -3.36 -27.45
C ARG A 211 -6.06 -4.50 -28.17
N GLY A 212 -6.35 -5.74 -27.79
CA GLY A 212 -5.68 -6.98 -28.17
C GLY A 212 -6.10 -7.66 -29.48
N LEU A 213 -6.82 -7.00 -30.39
CA LEU A 213 -6.95 -7.44 -31.80
C LEU A 213 -5.61 -7.41 -32.57
N GLY A 214 -4.45 -7.33 -31.89
CA GLY A 214 -3.14 -7.11 -32.52
C GLY A 214 -1.94 -7.90 -31.99
N GLN A 215 -1.81 -8.27 -30.70
CA GLN A 215 -0.60 -8.96 -30.22
C GLN A 215 -0.86 -9.94 -29.07
N ARG A 216 -0.76 -11.24 -29.36
CA ARG A 216 -0.62 -12.29 -28.35
C ARG A 216 0.84 -12.33 -27.88
N GLN A 217 1.16 -11.70 -26.75
CA GLN A 217 2.34 -12.10 -26.01
C GLN A 217 2.01 -13.30 -25.11
N VAL A 218 2.86 -14.32 -25.16
CA VAL A 218 2.79 -15.47 -24.26
C VAL A 218 3.16 -14.99 -22.85
N GLN A 219 2.16 -14.66 -22.02
CA GLN A 219 2.42 -14.17 -20.67
C GLN A 219 2.40 -15.31 -19.64
N LYS A 220 3.52 -15.38 -18.91
CA LYS A 220 3.82 -16.31 -17.81
C LYS A 220 3.08 -15.84 -16.54
N THR A 221 2.79 -16.74 -15.61
CA THR A 221 2.05 -16.44 -14.37
C THR A 221 2.89 -15.60 -13.41
N ALA A 222 2.24 -14.84 -12.50
CA ALA A 222 2.90 -13.98 -11.50
C ALA A 222 3.89 -14.73 -10.57
N LEU A 223 3.71 -16.05 -10.41
CA LEU A 223 4.53 -16.89 -9.55
C LEU A 223 5.90 -17.27 -10.15
N ASP A 224 6.10 -17.16 -11.46
CA ASP A 224 7.21 -17.88 -12.08
C ASP A 224 8.56 -17.12 -12.15
N LYS A 225 8.62 -15.79 -11.99
CA LYS A 225 9.87 -15.01 -12.24
C LYS A 225 10.02 -13.67 -11.50
N GLY A 226 9.33 -13.45 -10.37
CA GLY A 226 9.49 -12.22 -9.58
C GLY A 226 10.90 -12.06 -8.96
N PRO A 227 11.31 -10.84 -8.55
CA PRO A 227 12.60 -10.58 -7.91
C PRO A 227 12.84 -11.46 -6.69
N LEU A 228 11.77 -11.74 -5.92
CA LEU A 228 11.74 -12.66 -4.78
C LEU A 228 12.38 -14.02 -5.05
N PHE A 229 12.35 -14.50 -6.29
CA PHE A 229 12.83 -15.84 -6.66
C PHE A 229 14.21 -15.81 -7.34
N ARG A 230 14.91 -14.67 -7.35
CA ARG A 230 16.30 -14.60 -7.82
C ARG A 230 17.24 -15.27 -6.81
N ARG A 231 18.19 -16.06 -7.31
CA ARG A 231 19.20 -16.73 -6.49
C ARG A 231 20.40 -15.81 -6.28
N GLU A 232 20.77 -15.56 -5.02
CA GLU A 232 22.04 -14.93 -4.67
C GLU A 232 23.16 -15.96 -4.47
N GLN A 233 24.40 -15.55 -4.71
CA GLN A 233 25.58 -16.37 -4.43
C GLN A 233 25.94 -16.30 -2.94
N PRO A 234 26.23 -17.42 -2.26
CA PRO A 234 26.66 -17.42 -0.87
C PRO A 234 27.99 -16.66 -0.69
N LEU A 235 28.09 -15.91 0.41
CA LEU A 235 29.37 -15.31 0.84
C LEU A 235 30.41 -16.41 1.11
N GLN A 236 31.66 -16.16 0.71
CA GLN A 236 32.82 -17.00 1.01
C GLN A 236 33.70 -16.31 2.07
N PRO A 237 33.99 -16.94 3.21
CA PRO A 237 34.86 -16.37 4.24
C PRO A 237 36.27 -16.08 3.72
N VAL A 238 36.89 -14.99 4.21
CA VAL A 238 38.28 -14.66 3.91
C VAL A 238 39.19 -15.43 4.88
N GLU A 239 40.13 -16.23 4.36
CA GLU A 239 40.99 -17.10 5.19
C GLU A 239 41.97 -16.34 6.11
N HIS A 240 42.32 -15.09 5.76
CA HIS A 240 43.26 -14.26 6.52
C HIS A 240 42.74 -12.83 6.68
N SER A 241 42.11 -12.55 7.82
CA SER A 241 41.63 -11.20 8.18
C SER A 241 42.61 -10.49 9.11
N GLN A 242 42.83 -9.19 8.89
CA GLN A 242 43.56 -8.36 9.84
C GLN A 242 42.65 -7.97 11.03
N PRO A 243 43.18 -7.69 12.23
CA PRO A 243 42.39 -7.09 13.29
C PRO A 243 41.83 -5.72 12.86
N LEU A 244 40.69 -5.33 13.42
CA LEU A 244 40.14 -3.98 13.25
C LEU A 244 41.11 -2.95 13.82
N ASP A 245 41.37 -1.89 13.04
CA ASP A 245 42.03 -0.69 13.53
C ASP A 245 41.04 0.14 14.35
N VAL A 246 41.14 0.02 15.68
CA VAL A 246 40.23 0.65 16.63
C VAL A 246 40.33 2.18 16.56
N ASP A 247 41.52 2.72 16.35
CA ASP A 247 41.73 4.17 16.31
C ASP A 247 41.19 4.75 15.00
N ALA A 248 41.40 4.07 13.87
CA ALA A 248 40.82 4.49 12.60
C ALA A 248 39.28 4.50 12.63
N LEU A 249 38.65 3.48 13.26
CA LEU A 249 37.19 3.45 13.39
C LEU A 249 36.66 4.52 14.35
N ALA A 250 37.38 4.80 15.44
CA ALA A 250 37.01 5.87 16.37
C ALA A 250 37.11 7.26 15.72
N ALA A 251 38.16 7.50 14.93
CA ALA A 251 38.38 8.74 14.20
C ALA A 251 37.23 9.09 13.25
N LEU A 252 36.39 8.12 12.85
CA LEU A 252 35.20 8.38 12.05
C LEU A 252 34.19 9.28 12.79
N LEU A 253 34.06 9.09 14.11
CA LEU A 253 33.11 9.78 14.98
C LEU A 253 33.71 10.96 15.75
N GLU A 254 35.03 11.11 15.74
CA GLU A 254 35.72 12.22 16.40
C GLU A 254 35.51 13.55 15.62
N PRO A 255 35.67 14.72 16.26
CA PRO A 255 35.48 16.02 15.60
C PRO A 255 36.39 16.17 14.37
N GLY A 256 35.85 16.67 13.26
CA GLY A 256 36.53 16.72 11.95
C GLY A 256 36.55 15.39 11.17
N GLY A 257 35.92 14.32 11.70
CA GLY A 257 35.72 13.06 10.99
C GLY A 257 34.59 13.10 9.96
N PRO A 258 34.39 12.02 9.17
CA PRO A 258 33.37 11.95 8.13
C PRO A 258 31.93 12.16 8.61
N PHE A 259 31.61 11.79 9.86
CA PHE A 259 30.26 12.01 10.42
C PHE A 259 29.99 13.49 10.71
N ASP A 260 31.00 14.23 11.16
CA ASP A 260 30.93 15.68 11.41
C ASP A 260 30.72 16.45 10.09
N ALA A 261 31.30 15.95 9.00
CA ALA A 261 31.13 16.54 7.67
C ALA A 261 29.78 16.21 7.00
N TYR A 262 29.16 15.08 7.33
CA TYR A 262 27.91 14.62 6.69
C TYR A 262 26.66 15.16 7.37
N PHE A 263 26.65 15.29 8.71
CA PHE A 263 25.49 15.76 9.44
C PHE A 263 25.62 17.25 9.78
N ASP A 264 24.69 18.08 9.28
CA ASP A 264 24.65 19.53 9.54
C ASP A 264 24.67 19.91 11.04
N LEU A 265 24.12 19.04 11.89
CA LEU A 265 24.05 19.20 13.34
C LEU A 265 24.68 17.99 14.05
N TYR A 266 25.89 17.61 13.65
CA TYR A 266 26.64 16.58 14.36
C TYR A 266 26.99 17.04 15.79
N GLU A 267 26.79 16.14 16.74
CA GLU A 267 27.19 16.35 18.13
C GLU A 267 28.14 15.22 18.52
N TYR A 268 29.38 15.59 18.81
CA TYR A 268 30.37 14.67 19.33
C TYR A 268 29.94 14.14 20.71
N ARG A 269 29.93 12.82 20.85
CA ARG A 269 29.54 12.14 22.08
C ARG A 269 30.64 11.16 22.51
N GLU A 270 31.43 11.55 23.50
CA GLU A 270 32.48 10.68 24.08
C GLU A 270 31.96 9.28 24.46
N PRO A 271 30.75 9.10 25.06
CA PRO A 271 30.22 7.76 25.35
C PRO A 271 29.99 6.89 24.11
N GLN A 272 29.68 7.51 22.96
CA GLN A 272 29.48 6.80 21.69
C GLN A 272 30.80 6.23 21.18
N VAL A 273 31.88 7.02 21.23
CA VAL A 273 33.23 6.62 20.82
C VAL A 273 33.78 5.56 21.78
N ALA A 274 33.57 5.72 23.09
CA ALA A 274 33.96 4.72 24.09
C ALA A 274 33.26 3.37 23.85
N MET A 275 31.97 3.39 23.54
CA MET A 275 31.20 2.18 23.18
C MET A 275 31.73 1.55 21.89
N LEU A 276 32.00 2.33 20.84
CA LEU A 276 32.58 1.84 19.59
C LEU A 276 33.92 1.14 19.82
N ARG A 277 34.82 1.77 20.57
CA ARG A 277 36.15 1.22 20.89
C ARG A 277 36.02 -0.11 21.65
N ALA A 278 35.10 -0.19 22.61
CA ALA A 278 34.85 -1.41 23.37
C ALA A 278 34.31 -2.54 22.46
N VAL A 279 33.38 -2.24 21.55
CA VAL A 279 32.82 -3.23 20.61
C VAL A 279 33.90 -3.71 19.63
N ALA A 280 34.72 -2.81 19.08
CA ALA A 280 35.82 -3.16 18.18
C ALA A 280 36.87 -4.07 18.84
N ASP A 281 37.27 -3.77 20.08
CA ASP A 281 38.19 -4.62 20.86
C ASP A 281 37.58 -5.99 21.17
N ALA A 282 36.27 -6.04 21.47
CA ALA A 282 35.56 -7.30 21.70
C ALA A 282 35.55 -8.21 20.45
N PHE A 283 35.38 -7.64 19.25
CA PHE A 283 35.54 -8.38 17.98
C PHE A 283 36.97 -8.91 17.83
N ASN A 284 37.98 -8.04 17.95
CA ASN A 284 39.40 -8.40 17.81
C ASN A 284 39.85 -9.51 18.77
N ARG A 285 39.33 -9.50 20.00
CA ARG A 285 39.70 -10.47 21.05
C ARG A 285 38.73 -11.64 21.18
N SER A 286 37.67 -11.69 20.39
CA SER A 286 36.60 -12.70 20.49
C SER A 286 36.03 -12.81 21.91
N ARG A 287 35.64 -11.69 22.52
CA ARG A 287 35.11 -11.62 23.89
C ARG A 287 33.63 -11.27 23.94
N HIS A 288 32.95 -11.74 24.98
CA HIS A 288 31.61 -11.27 25.33
C HIS A 288 31.71 -9.91 26.03
N LEU A 289 30.87 -8.96 25.59
CA LEU A 289 30.81 -7.61 26.12
C LEU A 289 29.37 -7.26 26.48
N LEU A 290 29.17 -6.68 27.66
CA LEU A 290 27.89 -6.13 28.11
C LEU A 290 28.09 -4.62 28.34
N ILE A 291 27.19 -3.81 27.78
CA ILE A 291 27.28 -2.35 27.83
C ILE A 291 25.93 -1.79 28.32
N GLU A 292 25.98 -0.98 29.36
CA GLU A 292 24.86 -0.13 29.76
C GLU A 292 25.08 1.27 29.17
N ALA A 293 24.13 1.75 28.36
CA ALA A 293 24.24 3.04 27.70
C ALA A 293 22.88 3.76 27.66
N GLY A 294 22.87 5.01 28.15
CA GLY A 294 21.67 5.86 28.21
C GLY A 294 21.03 6.12 26.84
N THR A 295 19.80 6.61 26.81
CA THR A 295 19.15 7.07 25.57
C THR A 295 19.93 8.23 24.94
N GLY A 296 19.85 8.41 23.62
CA GLY A 296 20.54 9.51 22.92
C GLY A 296 22.07 9.36 22.76
N THR A 297 22.70 8.35 23.35
CA THR A 297 24.16 8.11 23.27
C THR A 297 24.70 7.66 21.89
N GLY A 298 23.85 7.58 20.86
CA GLY A 298 24.29 7.13 19.52
C GLY A 298 24.62 5.63 19.43
N LYS A 299 24.03 4.80 20.31
CA LYS A 299 24.30 3.35 20.44
C LYS A 299 24.32 2.60 19.12
N SER A 300 23.35 2.87 18.24
CA SER A 300 23.21 2.18 16.95
C SER A 300 24.50 2.26 16.13
N LEU A 301 24.97 3.47 15.87
CA LEU A 301 26.21 3.68 15.11
C LEU A 301 27.43 3.09 15.83
N ALA A 302 27.48 3.20 17.16
CA ALA A 302 28.60 2.71 17.95
C ALA A 302 28.83 1.20 17.82
N TYR A 303 27.77 0.37 17.72
CA TYR A 303 27.93 -1.06 17.45
C TYR A 303 27.90 -1.41 15.96
N LEU A 304 27.23 -0.63 15.10
CA LEU A 304 27.12 -0.92 13.67
C LEU A 304 28.45 -0.72 12.93
N ILE A 305 29.17 0.38 13.20
CA ILE A 305 30.44 0.70 12.53
C ILE A 305 31.46 -0.45 12.68
N PRO A 306 31.81 -0.92 13.90
CA PRO A 306 32.77 -2.01 14.06
C PRO A 306 32.21 -3.36 13.57
N ALA A 307 30.90 -3.59 13.65
CA ALA A 307 30.27 -4.79 13.12
C ALA A 307 30.38 -4.89 11.59
N LEU A 308 30.14 -3.79 10.88
CA LEU A 308 30.27 -3.72 9.42
C LEU A 308 31.73 -3.86 9.00
N ALA A 309 32.64 -3.13 9.65
CA ALA A 309 34.07 -3.24 9.40
C ALA A 309 34.56 -4.69 9.61
N TRP A 310 34.10 -5.37 10.67
CA TRP A 310 34.40 -6.79 10.91
C TRP A 310 33.88 -7.68 9.79
N ALA A 311 32.60 -7.53 9.42
CA ALA A 311 31.97 -8.35 8.39
C ALA A 311 32.69 -8.23 7.03
N VAL A 312 33.06 -7.02 6.64
CA VAL A 312 33.77 -6.74 5.37
C VAL A 312 35.19 -7.30 5.39
N ASN A 313 35.95 -7.05 6.47
CA ASN A 313 37.35 -7.46 6.59
C ASN A 313 37.51 -8.99 6.70
N THR A 314 36.55 -9.68 7.32
CA THR A 314 36.63 -11.14 7.54
C THR A 314 35.83 -11.96 6.51
N GLY A 315 34.93 -11.33 5.76
CA GLY A 315 33.91 -12.03 4.98
C GLY A 315 32.91 -12.83 5.82
N GLN A 316 32.89 -12.64 7.15
CA GLN A 316 31.96 -13.31 8.05
C GLN A 316 30.65 -12.52 8.20
N ARG A 317 29.58 -13.24 8.55
CA ARG A 317 28.27 -12.63 8.81
C ARG A 317 28.20 -12.15 10.25
N VAL A 318 27.78 -10.90 10.45
CA VAL A 318 27.45 -10.37 11.76
C VAL A 318 25.93 -10.26 11.88
N VAL A 319 25.38 -10.74 12.99
CA VAL A 319 23.94 -10.66 13.29
C VAL A 319 23.72 -9.62 14.36
N VAL A 320 22.91 -8.61 14.05
CA VAL A 320 22.43 -7.62 15.02
C VAL A 320 21.02 -8.00 15.44
N SER A 321 20.85 -8.40 16.69
CA SER A 321 19.54 -8.70 17.26
C SER A 321 19.04 -7.51 18.07
N SER A 322 17.89 -6.95 17.68
CA SER A 322 17.22 -5.89 18.43
C SER A 322 15.95 -6.42 19.11
N ASN A 323 15.47 -5.68 20.12
CA ASN A 323 14.26 -6.05 20.87
C ASN A 323 12.95 -5.81 20.08
N THR A 324 12.93 -4.85 19.15
CA THR A 324 11.70 -4.41 18.46
C THR A 324 11.90 -4.27 16.96
N ILE A 325 10.85 -4.59 16.20
CA ILE A 325 10.82 -4.43 14.73
C ILE A 325 11.04 -2.96 14.34
N ASN A 326 10.42 -2.01 15.05
CA ASN A 326 10.62 -0.58 14.78
C ASN A 326 12.10 -0.16 14.86
N LEU A 327 12.87 -0.71 15.80
CA LEU A 327 14.31 -0.45 15.87
C LEU A 327 15.05 -1.12 14.71
N GLN A 328 14.64 -2.32 14.28
CA GLN A 328 15.21 -2.96 13.07
C GLN A 328 14.97 -2.10 11.82
N ASP A 329 13.74 -1.64 11.64
CA ASP A 329 13.35 -0.81 10.50
C ASP A 329 14.09 0.54 10.53
N GLN A 330 14.28 1.15 11.71
CA GLN A 330 15.11 2.34 11.85
C GLN A 330 16.57 2.08 11.45
N LEU A 331 17.17 0.99 11.93
CA LEU A 331 18.53 0.62 11.57
C LEU A 331 18.67 0.43 10.06
N TYR A 332 17.68 -0.18 9.42
CA TYR A 332 17.75 -0.54 8.00
C TYR A 332 17.39 0.59 7.04
N HIS A 333 16.37 1.39 7.34
CA HIS A 333 15.89 2.45 6.44
C HIS A 333 16.52 3.81 6.71
N LYS A 334 17.25 3.97 7.83
CA LYS A 334 17.92 5.22 8.19
C LYS A 334 19.41 5.02 8.45
N ASP A 335 19.75 4.30 9.53
CA ASP A 335 21.14 4.27 10.02
C ASP A 335 22.10 3.60 9.00
N LEU A 336 21.68 2.50 8.35
CA LEU A 336 22.50 1.81 7.34
C LEU A 336 22.67 2.61 6.04
N PRO A 337 21.64 3.26 5.45
CA PRO A 337 21.81 4.20 4.35
C PRO A 337 22.80 5.32 4.65
N ASP A 338 22.71 5.95 5.83
CA ASP A 338 23.67 6.97 6.26
C ASP A 338 25.09 6.38 6.31
N LEU A 339 25.25 5.18 6.88
CA LEU A 339 26.55 4.49 6.90
C LEU A 339 27.08 4.14 5.51
N HIS A 340 26.22 3.86 4.54
CA HIS A 340 26.64 3.58 3.16
C HIS A 340 27.25 4.82 2.49
N HIS A 341 26.77 6.01 2.83
CA HIS A 341 27.33 7.27 2.35
C HIS A 341 28.61 7.69 3.07
N ILE A 342 28.75 7.36 4.36
CA ILE A 342 29.83 7.86 5.21
C ILE A 342 31.05 6.93 5.25
N LEU A 343 30.85 5.61 5.23
CA LEU A 343 31.93 4.65 5.41
C LEU A 343 32.80 4.52 4.15
N PRO A 344 34.13 4.34 4.28
CA PRO A 344 35.04 4.27 3.14
C PRO A 344 35.05 2.90 2.43
N PHE A 345 34.04 2.06 2.67
CA PHE A 345 33.94 0.72 2.11
C PHE A 345 32.47 0.33 1.90
N ASP A 346 32.24 -0.51 0.89
CA ASP A 346 30.93 -1.06 0.62
C ASP A 346 30.59 -2.22 1.56
N PHE A 347 29.31 -2.35 1.88
CA PHE A 347 28.79 -3.47 2.67
C PHE A 347 27.40 -3.89 2.18
N LYS A 348 27.01 -5.11 2.54
CA LYS A 348 25.66 -5.62 2.32
C LYS A 348 24.97 -5.84 3.66
N ALA A 349 23.72 -5.43 3.76
CA ALA A 349 22.88 -5.66 4.92
C ALA A 349 21.50 -6.14 4.47
N THR A 350 20.88 -6.99 5.29
CA THR A 350 19.51 -7.47 5.09
C THR A 350 18.80 -7.54 6.44
N VAL A 351 17.48 -7.38 6.44
CA VAL A 351 16.64 -7.52 7.64
C VAL A 351 16.04 -8.92 7.66
N MET A 352 16.17 -9.59 8.80
CA MET A 352 15.55 -10.88 9.04
C MET A 352 14.47 -10.75 10.12
N LYS A 353 13.20 -10.91 9.73
CA LYS A 353 12.05 -10.92 10.64
C LYS A 353 11.61 -12.35 10.95
N GLY A 354 10.63 -12.50 11.84
CA GLY A 354 10.00 -13.80 12.10
C GLY A 354 9.33 -14.36 10.83
N ARG A 355 9.30 -15.69 10.67
CA ARG A 355 8.74 -16.39 9.49
C ARG A 355 7.34 -15.95 9.09
N SER A 356 6.49 -15.59 10.05
CA SER A 356 5.12 -15.14 9.81
C SER A 356 5.03 -13.80 9.07
N ASN A 357 6.13 -13.07 8.90
CA ASN A 357 6.18 -11.86 8.08
C ASN A 357 6.38 -12.16 6.59
N TYR A 358 6.77 -13.37 6.21
CA TYR A 358 7.10 -13.69 4.82
C TYR A 358 6.02 -14.53 4.15
N LEU A 359 5.70 -14.21 2.90
CA LEU A 359 4.76 -14.98 2.07
C LEU A 359 5.26 -16.42 1.86
N CYS A 360 4.35 -17.39 1.92
CA CYS A 360 4.63 -18.77 1.51
C CYS A 360 3.90 -19.08 0.18
N PRO A 361 4.61 -19.19 -0.97
CA PRO A 361 4.00 -19.43 -2.27
C PRO A 361 3.11 -20.69 -2.31
N ARG A 362 3.52 -21.75 -1.59
CA ARG A 362 2.73 -22.99 -1.47
C ARG A 362 1.39 -22.77 -0.76
N ARG A 363 1.38 -21.98 0.32
CA ARG A 363 0.15 -21.69 1.08
C ARG A 363 -0.74 -20.73 0.33
N LEU A 364 -0.16 -19.75 -0.37
CA LEU A 364 -0.86 -18.89 -1.31
C LEU A 364 -1.62 -19.71 -2.35
N ASN A 365 -0.93 -20.61 -3.06
CA ASN A 365 -1.55 -21.49 -4.07
C ASN A 365 -2.67 -22.36 -3.48
N LYS A 366 -2.44 -22.91 -2.27
CA LYS A 366 -3.47 -23.70 -1.58
C LYS A 366 -4.72 -22.88 -1.25
N LEU A 367 -4.54 -21.63 -0.83
CA LEU A 367 -5.67 -20.75 -0.53
C LEU A 367 -6.44 -20.39 -1.80
N MET A 368 -5.75 -19.96 -2.84
CA MET A 368 -6.35 -19.58 -4.12
C MET A 368 -7.11 -20.73 -4.82
N ALA A 369 -6.76 -21.98 -4.53
CA ALA A 369 -7.44 -23.15 -5.07
C ALA A 369 -8.80 -23.44 -4.40
N ARG A 370 -9.13 -22.79 -3.29
CA ARG A 370 -10.42 -22.99 -2.61
C ARG A 370 -11.58 -22.44 -3.45
N PRO A 371 -12.72 -23.16 -3.52
CA PRO A 371 -13.91 -22.69 -4.20
C PRO A 371 -14.76 -21.72 -3.36
N ASP A 372 -14.55 -21.70 -2.04
CA ASP A 372 -15.38 -21.02 -1.04
C ASP A 372 -14.64 -19.82 -0.41
N LEU A 373 -14.08 -18.97 -1.27
CA LEU A 373 -13.40 -17.74 -0.83
C LEU A 373 -14.42 -16.68 -0.44
N THR A 374 -14.11 -15.94 0.61
CA THR A 374 -14.83 -14.74 1.03
C THR A 374 -14.31 -13.49 0.32
N ALA A 375 -15.12 -12.43 0.24
CA ALA A 375 -14.69 -11.15 -0.37
C ALA A 375 -13.41 -10.58 0.26
N VAL A 376 -13.24 -10.73 1.59
CA VAL A 376 -12.02 -10.30 2.30
C VAL A 376 -10.80 -11.11 1.87
N GLU A 377 -10.95 -12.42 1.69
CA GLU A 377 -9.87 -13.26 1.16
C GLU A 377 -9.51 -12.86 -0.26
N VAL A 378 -10.49 -12.62 -1.13
CA VAL A 378 -10.23 -12.19 -2.51
C VAL A 378 -9.52 -10.84 -2.55
N SER A 379 -9.95 -9.87 -1.74
CA SER A 379 -9.29 -8.55 -1.63
C SER A 379 -7.81 -8.71 -1.29
N VAL A 380 -7.47 -9.47 -0.24
CA VAL A 380 -6.07 -9.71 0.15
C VAL A 380 -5.29 -10.49 -0.91
N LEU A 381 -5.91 -11.51 -1.53
CA LEU A 381 -5.28 -12.27 -2.61
C LEU A 381 -4.99 -11.39 -3.84
N ALA A 382 -5.90 -10.49 -4.22
CA ALA A 382 -5.69 -9.53 -5.30
C ALA A 382 -4.51 -8.61 -5.01
N ARG A 383 -4.40 -8.06 -3.78
CA ARG A 383 -3.22 -7.28 -3.34
C ARG A 383 -1.94 -8.07 -3.50
N ILE A 384 -1.92 -9.31 -3.00
CA ILE A 384 -0.74 -10.19 -3.09
C ILE A 384 -0.37 -10.46 -4.56
N LEU A 385 -1.34 -10.72 -5.43
CA LEU A 385 -1.08 -11.06 -6.83
C LEU A 385 -0.50 -9.89 -7.64
N LEU A 386 -0.89 -8.65 -7.35
CA LEU A 386 -0.32 -7.46 -7.99
C LEU A 386 1.01 -7.04 -7.36
N TRP A 387 1.21 -7.34 -6.07
CA TRP A 387 2.46 -7.07 -5.36
C TRP A 387 3.58 -8.07 -5.67
N LEU A 388 3.25 -9.36 -5.81
CA LEU A 388 4.21 -10.46 -5.95
C LEU A 388 5.23 -10.29 -7.10
N PRO A 389 4.86 -9.74 -8.29
CA PRO A 389 5.83 -9.49 -9.35
C PRO A 389 6.89 -8.44 -9.01
N HIS A 390 6.68 -7.62 -7.99
CA HIS A 390 7.49 -6.44 -7.68
C HIS A 390 8.32 -6.59 -6.40
N THR A 391 7.91 -7.46 -5.46
CA THR A 391 8.63 -7.65 -4.21
C THR A 391 9.94 -8.42 -4.39
N GLU A 392 10.97 -8.00 -3.66
CA GLU A 392 12.25 -8.71 -3.53
C GLU A 392 12.32 -9.56 -2.25
N THR A 393 11.52 -9.22 -1.24
CA THR A 393 11.63 -9.82 0.11
C THR A 393 10.46 -10.74 0.46
N GLY A 394 9.29 -10.48 -0.12
CA GLY A 394 8.06 -11.17 0.26
C GLY A 394 7.57 -10.81 1.67
N ASP A 395 8.02 -9.69 2.24
CA ASP A 395 7.66 -9.19 3.57
C ASP A 395 6.29 -8.50 3.57
N VAL A 396 5.43 -8.89 4.51
CA VAL A 396 4.11 -8.30 4.75
C VAL A 396 4.16 -6.81 5.03
N SER A 397 5.27 -6.26 5.52
CA SER A 397 5.38 -4.82 5.77
C SER A 397 5.30 -3.97 4.49
N GLU A 398 5.52 -4.58 3.32
CA GLU A 398 5.32 -3.94 2.01
C GLU A 398 3.82 -3.84 1.64
N LEU A 399 2.94 -4.54 2.37
CA LEU A 399 1.50 -4.53 2.19
C LEU A 399 0.80 -3.78 3.33
N THR A 400 -0.27 -3.08 2.99
CA THR A 400 -1.14 -2.44 3.98
C THR A 400 -2.34 -3.34 4.28
N LEU A 401 -2.34 -3.95 5.47
CA LEU A 401 -3.44 -4.76 6.01
C LEU A 401 -4.20 -3.96 7.09
N VAL A 402 -5.36 -3.45 6.71
CA VAL A 402 -6.13 -2.40 7.41
C VAL A 402 -6.82 -2.94 8.66
N ASN A 403 -7.36 -4.16 8.59
CA ASN A 403 -8.19 -4.73 9.66
C ASN A 403 -7.74 -6.14 10.09
N ALA A 404 -8.31 -6.63 11.19
CA ALA A 404 -7.98 -7.94 11.76
C ALA A 404 -8.35 -9.11 10.83
N GLY A 405 -9.41 -8.97 10.02
CA GLY A 405 -9.81 -9.96 9.03
C GLY A 405 -8.75 -10.16 7.95
N GLU A 406 -8.23 -9.06 7.40
CA GLU A 406 -7.15 -9.09 6.41
C GLU A 406 -5.86 -9.70 6.98
N ARG A 407 -5.50 -9.36 8.22
CA ARG A 407 -4.36 -9.96 8.92
C ARG A 407 -4.55 -11.46 9.16
N ALA A 408 -5.77 -11.90 9.44
CA ALA A 408 -6.07 -13.32 9.58
C ALA A 408 -5.93 -14.08 8.24
N VAL A 409 -6.25 -13.44 7.11
CA VAL A 409 -5.95 -14.01 5.78
C VAL A 409 -4.44 -14.13 5.58
N TRP A 410 -3.66 -13.11 5.94
CA TRP A 410 -2.20 -13.18 5.87
C TRP A 410 -1.61 -14.36 6.66
N GLN A 411 -2.07 -14.59 7.90
CA GLN A 411 -1.62 -15.73 8.72
C GLN A 411 -1.86 -17.10 8.05
N ARG A 412 -2.75 -17.15 7.06
CA ARG A 412 -3.06 -18.37 6.30
C ARG A 412 -2.15 -18.57 5.10
N VAL A 413 -1.50 -17.52 4.61
CA VAL A 413 -0.60 -17.54 3.44
C VAL A 413 0.88 -17.31 3.79
N CYS A 414 1.21 -16.84 5.00
CA CYS A 414 2.59 -16.62 5.44
C CYS A 414 3.34 -17.93 5.74
N SER A 415 4.65 -17.87 5.92
CA SER A 415 5.42 -19.02 6.41
C SER A 415 5.10 -19.31 7.89
N ASP A 416 5.09 -20.58 8.28
CA ASP A 416 4.79 -21.03 9.64
C ASP A 416 5.85 -22.03 10.13
N PRO A 417 6.49 -21.79 11.30
CA PRO A 417 7.51 -22.67 11.85
C PRO A 417 7.08 -24.13 12.04
N HIS A 418 5.80 -24.38 12.32
CA HIS A 418 5.30 -25.72 12.64
C HIS A 418 5.01 -26.56 11.40
N THR A 419 4.65 -25.94 10.27
CA THR A 419 4.26 -26.63 9.04
C THR A 419 5.30 -26.58 7.92
N CYS A 420 6.34 -25.74 8.07
CA CYS A 420 7.47 -25.60 7.16
C CYS A 420 8.65 -26.51 7.58
N SER A 421 8.88 -27.59 6.82
CA SER A 421 10.05 -28.47 6.97
C SER A 421 10.90 -28.47 5.70
N SER A 422 12.22 -28.56 5.83
CA SER A 422 13.17 -28.71 4.69
C SER A 422 12.91 -29.96 3.82
N ALA A 423 12.16 -30.92 4.33
CA ALA A 423 11.69 -32.08 3.56
C ALA A 423 10.50 -31.77 2.62
N ARG A 424 9.74 -30.69 2.89
CA ARG A 424 8.53 -30.30 2.14
C ARG A 424 8.78 -29.14 1.18
N CYS A 425 9.73 -28.28 1.54
CA CYS A 425 10.28 -27.24 0.68
C CYS A 425 11.74 -27.66 0.45
N GLY A 426 12.14 -27.99 -0.77
CA GLY A 426 13.50 -28.48 -1.04
C GLY A 426 14.56 -27.51 -0.53
N MET A 427 15.82 -27.95 -0.39
CA MET A 427 16.93 -27.07 0.04
C MET A 427 17.10 -25.83 -0.86
N ASP A 428 16.55 -25.90 -2.06
CA ASP A 428 16.54 -24.88 -3.11
C ASP A 428 15.24 -24.06 -3.20
N SER A 429 14.28 -24.27 -2.28
CA SER A 429 13.08 -23.44 -2.22
C SER A 429 13.43 -22.06 -1.66
N PRO A 430 13.07 -20.98 -2.40
CA PRO A 430 13.31 -19.61 -1.96
C PRO A 430 12.59 -19.28 -0.64
#